data_AF-A0A519T1N8-F1
#
_entry.id   AF-A0A519T1N8-F1
#
_cell.length_a   1.000
_cell.length_b   1.000
_cell.length_c   1.000
_cell.angle_alpha   90.00
_cell.angle_beta   90.00
_cell.angle_gamma   90.00
#
_symmetry.space_group_name_H-M   'P 1'
#
loop_
_entity.id
_entity.type
_entity.pdbx_description
1 polymer ?
#
loop_
_entity_poly.entity_id
_entity_poly.type
_entity_poly.pdbx_seq_one_letter_code
_entity_poly.pdbx_strand_id
1 'polypeptide(L)'
;HPALLTLGIPPSRPDTGYGYIQYLDDAPNRLPGTNLFKVKTFTEKPNLELARMFVDSGDFLWNAGLFIWRADVIIEAFHFYLSDVAEVFDEGLDHLGTPEEEAFIDEAYTRCRNISIDFGIMEKADNVYVLPADIGWSDLGTWESLHQVSTSDPQGNVVDGEVMLYDTRECIIKTPHERLVIVQGLDGYIVAEHDNVLLICQRSEEQRVKDFVADVKAKKGSGYN
;
A
#
# COMPACT_ATOMS: atom_id res chain seq x y z
N HIS A 1 -11.54 -12.56 -22.00
CA HIS A 1 -10.68 -11.53 -22.60
C HIS A 1 -9.33 -11.55 -21.88
N PRO A 2 -8.17 -11.38 -22.57
CA PRO A 2 -6.90 -11.17 -21.90
C PRO A 2 -6.93 -9.78 -21.26
N ALA A 3 -7.23 -9.72 -19.98
CA ALA A 3 -7.43 -8.48 -19.24
C ALA A 3 -6.64 -8.51 -17.94
N LEU A 4 -6.09 -7.34 -17.57
CA LEU A 4 -5.48 -7.09 -16.28
C LEU A 4 -6.49 -6.34 -15.43
N LEU A 5 -6.94 -6.94 -14.34
CA LEU A 5 -7.98 -6.35 -13.51
C LEU A 5 -7.39 -5.83 -12.21
N THR A 6 -7.96 -4.75 -11.70
CA THR A 6 -7.69 -4.22 -10.36
C THR A 6 -8.97 -3.85 -9.64
N LEU A 7 -8.90 -3.69 -8.33
CA LEU A 7 -10.00 -3.22 -7.49
C LEU A 7 -9.77 -1.76 -7.12
N GLY A 8 -10.77 -0.92 -7.38
CA GLY A 8 -10.75 0.49 -7.05
C GLY A 8 -11.69 0.78 -5.90
N ILE A 9 -11.20 1.43 -4.85
CA ILE A 9 -12.01 1.78 -3.68
C ILE A 9 -12.49 3.23 -3.81
N PRO A 10 -13.79 3.52 -3.62
CA PRO A 10 -14.28 4.89 -3.60
C PRO A 10 -13.53 5.73 -2.55
N PRO A 11 -12.89 6.83 -2.93
CA PRO A 11 -12.10 7.60 -1.99
C PRO A 11 -13.02 8.38 -1.06
N SER A 12 -12.82 8.26 0.24
CA SER A 12 -13.59 9.01 1.26
C SER A 12 -12.92 10.30 1.72
N ARG A 13 -11.64 10.50 1.35
CA ARG A 13 -10.81 11.65 1.69
C ARG A 13 -9.68 11.84 0.66
N PRO A 14 -9.07 13.03 0.55
CA PRO A 14 -7.89 13.24 -0.29
C PRO A 14 -6.62 12.68 0.36
N ASP A 15 -6.46 11.37 0.31
CA ASP A 15 -5.31 10.66 0.88
C ASP A 15 -4.10 10.73 -0.08
N THR A 16 -2.94 11.16 0.39
CA THR A 16 -1.70 11.22 -0.41
C THR A 16 -0.85 9.97 -0.30
N GLY A 17 -1.21 9.04 0.60
CA GLY A 17 -0.55 7.75 0.80
C GLY A 17 -0.97 6.68 -0.21
N TYR A 18 -2.08 6.90 -0.94
CA TYR A 18 -2.62 5.94 -1.90
C TYR A 18 -2.34 6.32 -3.35
N GLY A 19 -2.27 5.29 -4.20
CA GLY A 19 -2.43 5.47 -5.65
C GLY A 19 -3.89 5.73 -6.00
N TYR A 20 -4.11 6.41 -7.11
CA TYR A 20 -5.44 6.69 -7.67
C TYR A 20 -5.55 6.10 -9.07
N ILE A 21 -6.76 5.65 -9.42
CA ILE A 21 -7.11 5.04 -10.69
C ILE A 21 -8.19 5.91 -11.31
N GLN A 22 -7.89 6.57 -12.42
CA GLN A 22 -8.92 7.19 -13.25
C GLN A 22 -9.52 6.14 -14.18
N TYR A 23 -10.84 6.09 -14.30
CA TYR A 23 -11.51 5.15 -15.19
C TYR A 23 -12.43 5.87 -16.18
N LEU A 24 -12.72 5.19 -17.30
CA LEU A 24 -13.63 5.69 -18.33
C LEU A 24 -15.02 5.15 -18.07
N ASP A 25 -15.93 6.05 -17.67
CA ASP A 25 -17.32 5.71 -17.42
C ASP A 25 -18.23 5.95 -18.63
N ASP A 26 -17.88 5.33 -19.76
CA ASP A 26 -18.69 5.35 -20.98
C ASP A 26 -18.87 3.94 -21.56
N ALA A 27 -20.06 3.71 -22.15
CA ALA A 27 -20.45 2.39 -22.66
C ALA A 27 -19.42 1.70 -23.58
N PRO A 28 -18.68 2.41 -24.47
CA PRO A 28 -17.66 1.80 -25.32
C PRO A 28 -16.45 1.23 -24.57
N ASN A 29 -16.10 1.81 -23.41
CA ASN A 29 -14.91 1.45 -22.64
C ASN A 29 -15.22 0.53 -21.46
N ARG A 30 -16.48 0.15 -21.29
CA ARG A 30 -16.87 -0.90 -20.33
C ARG A 30 -16.70 -2.27 -20.97
N LEU A 31 -16.20 -3.23 -20.19
CA LEU A 31 -16.16 -4.61 -20.66
C LEU A 31 -17.62 -5.13 -20.75
N PRO A 32 -18.11 -5.52 -21.94
CA PRO A 32 -19.53 -5.81 -22.15
C PRO A 32 -20.10 -6.86 -21.18
N GLY A 33 -21.26 -6.56 -20.58
CA GLY A 33 -21.94 -7.46 -19.65
C GLY A 33 -21.35 -7.51 -18.24
N THR A 34 -20.43 -6.60 -17.91
CA THR A 34 -19.76 -6.55 -16.60
C THR A 34 -19.77 -5.13 -16.02
N ASN A 35 -19.38 -4.99 -14.75
CA ASN A 35 -19.12 -3.71 -14.08
C ASN A 35 -17.62 -3.36 -14.09
N LEU A 36 -16.90 -3.76 -15.14
CA LEU A 36 -15.48 -3.44 -15.31
C LEU A 36 -15.32 -2.25 -16.24
N PHE A 37 -14.61 -1.24 -15.77
CA PHE A 37 -14.37 0.02 -16.48
C PHE A 37 -12.93 0.06 -16.94
N LYS A 38 -12.68 0.47 -18.18
CA LYS A 38 -11.31 0.62 -18.67
C LYS A 38 -10.58 1.68 -17.85
N VAL A 39 -9.38 1.35 -17.40
CA VAL A 39 -8.53 2.32 -16.72
C VAL A 39 -7.99 3.31 -17.76
N LYS A 40 -8.10 4.60 -17.44
CA LYS A 40 -7.55 5.69 -18.25
C LYS A 40 -6.10 5.98 -17.86
N THR A 41 -5.83 6.05 -16.56
CA THR A 41 -4.50 6.28 -16.02
C THR A 41 -4.44 5.84 -14.56
N PHE A 42 -3.26 5.46 -14.09
CA PHE A 42 -2.95 5.46 -12.66
C PHE A 42 -2.22 6.75 -12.30
N THR A 43 -2.24 7.09 -11.03
CA THR A 43 -1.41 8.15 -10.45
C THR A 43 -1.01 7.71 -9.05
N GLU A 44 0.25 7.38 -8.84
CA GLU A 44 0.73 6.93 -7.54
C GLU A 44 1.03 8.11 -6.61
N LYS A 45 0.46 8.10 -5.40
CA LYS A 45 0.78 9.02 -4.29
C LYS A 45 0.84 10.50 -4.71
N PRO A 46 -0.27 11.08 -5.19
CA PRO A 46 -0.32 12.48 -5.60
C PRO A 46 -0.08 13.42 -4.41
N ASN A 47 0.26 14.67 -4.70
CA ASN A 47 0.24 15.72 -3.69
C ASN A 47 -1.22 16.02 -3.24
N LEU A 48 -1.37 16.73 -2.11
CA LEU A 48 -2.67 17.00 -1.51
C LEU A 48 -3.62 17.79 -2.43
N GLU A 49 -3.10 18.69 -3.25
CA GLU A 49 -3.91 19.48 -4.20
C GLU A 49 -4.53 18.58 -5.27
N LEU A 50 -3.73 17.70 -5.87
CA LEU A 50 -4.20 16.72 -6.85
C LEU A 50 -5.15 15.70 -6.21
N ALA A 51 -4.85 15.20 -5.01
CA ALA A 51 -5.72 14.28 -4.30
C ALA A 51 -7.12 14.89 -4.07
N ARG A 52 -7.20 16.17 -3.71
CA ARG A 52 -8.48 16.89 -3.59
C ARG A 52 -9.22 16.95 -4.93
N MET A 53 -8.52 17.33 -6.00
CA MET A 53 -9.11 17.35 -7.35
C MET A 53 -9.66 15.98 -7.78
N PHE A 54 -8.94 14.90 -7.46
CA PHE A 54 -9.35 13.54 -7.79
C PHE A 54 -10.65 13.16 -7.06
N VAL A 55 -10.70 13.40 -5.75
CA VAL A 55 -11.91 13.14 -4.94
C VAL A 55 -13.09 13.99 -5.42
N ASP A 56 -12.87 15.29 -5.64
CA ASP A 56 -13.92 16.22 -6.06
C ASP A 56 -14.47 15.90 -7.46
N SER A 57 -13.64 15.33 -8.34
CA SER A 57 -14.07 14.95 -9.69
C SER A 57 -15.02 13.75 -9.71
N GLY A 58 -14.90 12.82 -8.75
CA GLY A 58 -15.64 11.55 -8.75
C GLY A 58 -15.17 10.50 -9.77
N ASP A 59 -14.23 10.85 -10.65
CA ASP A 59 -13.73 9.99 -11.73
C ASP A 59 -12.57 9.06 -11.29
N PHE A 60 -12.18 9.14 -10.02
CA PHE A 60 -11.04 8.41 -9.48
C PHE A 60 -11.43 7.48 -8.33
N LEU A 61 -10.73 6.36 -8.27
CA LEU A 61 -10.78 5.38 -7.19
C LEU A 61 -9.40 5.28 -6.54
N TRP A 62 -9.31 4.92 -5.27
CA TRP A 62 -8.04 4.48 -4.69
C TRP A 62 -7.63 3.13 -5.28
N ASN A 63 -6.34 2.99 -5.58
CA ASN A 63 -5.73 1.73 -5.94
C ASN A 63 -5.55 0.86 -4.70
N ALA A 64 -6.24 -0.28 -4.64
CA ALA A 64 -6.17 -1.19 -3.51
C ALA A 64 -4.88 -2.03 -3.46
N GLY A 65 -4.02 -1.96 -4.50
CA GLY A 65 -2.87 -2.84 -4.66
C GLY A 65 -3.25 -4.31 -4.91
N LEU A 66 -4.51 -4.56 -5.31
CA LEU A 66 -5.06 -5.88 -5.59
C LEU A 66 -5.20 -6.05 -7.10
N PHE A 67 -4.72 -7.17 -7.61
CA PHE A 67 -4.74 -7.47 -9.04
C PHE A 67 -5.24 -8.87 -9.34
N ILE A 68 -5.95 -9.00 -10.46
CA ILE A 68 -6.54 -10.26 -10.91
C ILE A 68 -6.29 -10.41 -12.42
N TRP A 69 -5.65 -11.50 -12.82
CA TRP A 69 -5.34 -11.82 -14.21
C TRP A 69 -5.11 -13.32 -14.39
N ARG A 70 -5.03 -13.75 -15.65
CA ARG A 70 -4.57 -15.09 -16.01
C ARG A 70 -3.04 -15.09 -16.10
N ALA A 71 -2.40 -16.18 -15.70
CA ALA A 71 -0.93 -16.26 -15.57
C ALA A 71 -0.20 -16.00 -16.90
N ASP A 72 -0.66 -16.59 -18.00
CA ASP A 72 -0.15 -16.34 -19.35
C ASP A 72 -0.27 -14.86 -19.76
N VAL A 73 -1.38 -14.19 -19.43
CA VAL A 73 -1.62 -12.78 -19.78
C VAL A 73 -0.65 -11.85 -19.06
N ILE A 74 -0.38 -12.09 -17.78
CA ILE A 74 0.59 -11.27 -17.05
C ILE A 74 2.02 -11.55 -17.50
N ILE A 75 2.36 -12.81 -17.80
CA ILE A 75 3.68 -13.17 -18.36
C ILE A 75 3.90 -12.44 -19.70
N GLU A 76 2.93 -12.50 -20.62
CA GLU A 76 2.98 -11.74 -21.89
C GLU A 76 3.18 -10.23 -21.66
N ALA A 77 2.50 -9.66 -20.65
CA ALA A 77 2.67 -8.26 -20.28
C ALA A 77 4.07 -7.96 -19.71
N PHE A 78 4.67 -8.88 -18.95
CA PHE A 78 6.07 -8.77 -18.52
C PHE A 78 7.00 -8.73 -19.73
N HIS A 79 6.89 -9.66 -20.69
CA HIS A 79 7.74 -9.63 -21.88
C HIS A 79 7.58 -8.34 -22.71
N PHE A 80 6.39 -7.74 -22.71
CA PHE A 80 6.14 -6.53 -23.49
C PHE A 80 6.58 -5.23 -22.79
N TYR A 81 6.27 -5.09 -21.49
CA TYR A 81 6.48 -3.83 -20.74
C TYR A 81 7.69 -3.84 -19.81
N LEU A 82 8.19 -5.02 -19.44
CA LEU A 82 9.28 -5.29 -18.50
C LEU A 82 10.20 -6.39 -19.04
N SER A 83 10.60 -6.30 -20.31
CA SER A 83 11.37 -7.36 -20.98
C SER A 83 12.70 -7.67 -20.27
N ASP A 84 13.32 -6.66 -19.66
CA ASP A 84 14.54 -6.80 -18.84
C ASP A 84 14.34 -7.71 -17.63
N VAL A 85 13.15 -7.70 -17.02
CA VAL A 85 12.79 -8.60 -15.92
C VAL A 85 12.40 -9.97 -16.48
N ALA A 86 11.59 -10.00 -17.54
CA ALA A 86 11.11 -11.25 -18.13
C ALA A 86 12.26 -12.15 -18.61
N GLU A 87 13.22 -11.57 -19.34
CA GLU A 87 14.39 -12.30 -19.88
C GLU A 87 15.24 -12.94 -18.77
N VAL A 88 15.37 -12.28 -17.62
CA VAL A 88 16.09 -12.85 -16.46
C VAL A 88 15.39 -14.10 -15.96
N PHE A 89 14.06 -14.08 -15.83
CA PHE A 89 13.31 -15.24 -15.35
C PHE A 89 13.12 -16.34 -16.41
N ASP A 90 13.18 -16.01 -17.70
CA ASP A 90 13.17 -16.99 -18.79
C ASP A 90 14.38 -17.95 -18.72
N GLU A 91 15.54 -17.45 -18.28
CA GLU A 91 16.74 -18.27 -18.04
C GLU A 91 16.53 -19.33 -16.94
N GLY A 92 15.53 -19.11 -16.07
CA GLY A 92 15.22 -19.93 -14.91
C GLY A 92 14.24 -21.06 -15.14
N LEU A 93 13.68 -21.20 -16.34
CA LEU A 93 12.59 -22.16 -16.59
C LEU A 93 13.00 -23.60 -16.29
N ASP A 94 14.25 -23.96 -16.54
CA ASP A 94 14.80 -25.29 -16.25
C ASP A 94 15.10 -25.52 -14.76
N HIS A 95 15.15 -24.45 -13.95
CA HIS A 95 15.36 -24.50 -12.50
C HIS A 95 14.05 -24.51 -11.71
N LEU A 96 12.91 -24.24 -12.34
CA LEU A 96 11.61 -24.18 -11.67
C LEU A 96 11.21 -25.56 -11.12
N GLY A 97 10.93 -25.64 -9.81
CA GLY A 97 10.58 -26.87 -9.11
C GLY A 97 11.76 -27.79 -8.82
N THR A 98 13.00 -27.34 -9.04
CA THR A 98 14.21 -28.11 -8.76
C THR A 98 14.91 -27.62 -7.48
N PRO A 99 15.88 -28.37 -6.92
CA PRO A 99 16.67 -27.90 -5.77
C PRO A 99 17.48 -26.62 -6.03
N GLU A 100 17.70 -26.27 -7.30
CA GLU A 100 18.43 -25.09 -7.74
C GLU A 100 17.55 -23.83 -7.82
N GLU A 101 16.23 -23.95 -7.68
CA GLU A 101 15.26 -22.85 -7.82
C GLU A 101 15.59 -21.66 -6.91
N GLU A 102 15.84 -21.91 -5.63
CA GLU A 102 16.11 -20.86 -4.64
C GLU A 102 17.38 -20.07 -4.97
N ALA A 103 18.46 -20.77 -5.34
CA ALA A 103 19.71 -20.14 -5.72
C ALA A 103 19.57 -19.32 -7.02
N PHE A 104 18.79 -19.82 -7.98
CA PHE A 104 18.49 -19.09 -9.20
C PHE A 104 17.66 -17.82 -8.90
N ILE A 105 16.62 -17.91 -8.08
CA ILE A 105 15.79 -16.77 -7.70
C ILE A 105 16.64 -15.67 -7.04
N ASP A 106 17.51 -16.04 -6.10
CA ASP A 106 18.40 -15.10 -5.43
C ASP A 106 19.29 -14.34 -6.44
N GLU A 107 19.90 -15.05 -7.40
CA GLU A 107 20.71 -14.45 -8.44
C GLU A 107 19.87 -13.56 -9.39
N ALA A 108 18.72 -14.05 -9.83
CA ALA A 108 17.79 -13.34 -10.71
C ALA A 108 17.36 -11.98 -10.11
N TYR A 109 17.02 -11.95 -8.81
CA TYR A 109 16.62 -10.72 -8.13
C TYR A 109 17.73 -9.68 -8.06
N THR A 110 19.02 -10.07 -8.07
CA THR A 110 20.13 -9.10 -8.11
C THR A 110 20.25 -8.37 -9.45
N ARG A 111 19.73 -8.98 -10.53
CA ARG A 111 19.74 -8.44 -11.90
C ARG A 111 18.48 -7.64 -12.21
N CYS A 112 17.41 -7.87 -11.46
CA CYS A 112 16.13 -7.20 -11.66
C CYS A 112 16.16 -5.76 -11.12
N ARG A 113 15.58 -4.83 -11.89
CA ARG A 113 15.37 -3.47 -11.40
C ARG A 113 14.28 -3.45 -10.32
N ASN A 114 14.42 -2.55 -9.35
CA ASN A 114 13.39 -2.28 -8.37
C ASN A 114 12.28 -1.40 -9.00
N ILE A 115 11.20 -2.03 -9.46
CA ILE A 115 10.03 -1.37 -10.05
C ILE A 115 8.75 -2.04 -9.55
N SER A 116 7.70 -1.25 -9.28
CA SER A 116 6.39 -1.82 -8.95
C SER A 116 5.65 -2.29 -10.20
N ILE A 117 4.69 -3.19 -10.01
CA ILE A 117 3.84 -3.69 -11.10
C ILE A 117 2.92 -2.59 -11.67
N ASP A 118 2.54 -1.62 -10.82
CA ASP A 118 1.74 -0.44 -11.21
C ASP A 118 2.45 0.36 -12.31
N PHE A 119 3.67 0.81 -12.02
CA PHE A 119 4.50 1.56 -12.98
C PHE A 119 5.03 0.68 -14.11
N GLY A 120 5.34 -0.57 -13.80
CA GLY A 120 5.95 -1.51 -14.72
C GLY A 120 5.02 -1.88 -15.87
N ILE A 121 3.77 -2.21 -15.53
CA ILE A 121 2.79 -2.82 -16.42
C ILE A 121 1.46 -2.04 -16.41
N MET A 122 0.85 -1.83 -15.24
CA MET A 122 -0.55 -1.37 -15.17
C MET A 122 -0.78 0.03 -15.76
N GLU A 123 0.20 0.94 -15.64
CA GLU A 123 0.14 2.27 -16.25
C GLU A 123 0.27 2.26 -17.78
N LYS A 124 0.87 1.21 -18.34
CA LYS A 124 1.23 1.15 -19.77
C LYS A 124 0.34 0.21 -20.57
N ALA A 125 -0.33 -0.73 -19.89
CA ALA A 125 -1.13 -1.75 -20.52
C ALA A 125 -2.50 -1.23 -21.01
N ASP A 126 -2.83 -1.52 -22.27
CA ASP A 126 -4.08 -1.06 -22.89
C ASP A 126 -5.33 -1.87 -22.49
N ASN A 127 -5.11 -3.04 -21.87
CA ASN A 127 -6.13 -4.02 -21.48
C ASN A 127 -6.38 -4.04 -19.97
N VAL A 128 -6.20 -2.89 -19.30
CA VAL A 128 -6.42 -2.74 -17.86
C VAL A 128 -7.85 -2.28 -17.57
N TYR A 129 -8.49 -2.94 -16.61
CA TYR A 129 -9.83 -2.61 -16.15
C TYR A 129 -9.90 -2.57 -14.63
N VAL A 130 -10.76 -1.70 -14.10
CA VAL A 130 -11.02 -1.57 -12.67
C VAL A 130 -12.45 -1.98 -12.35
N LEU A 131 -12.62 -2.68 -11.23
CA LEU A 131 -13.91 -2.90 -10.58
C LEU A 131 -14.02 -1.93 -9.38
N PRO A 132 -14.94 -0.95 -9.41
CA PRO A 132 -15.29 -0.18 -8.23
C PRO A 132 -15.85 -1.13 -7.16
N ALA A 133 -15.22 -1.14 -5.99
CA ALA A 133 -15.54 -2.06 -4.90
C ALA A 133 -15.71 -1.29 -3.59
N ASP A 134 -16.89 -1.44 -2.98
CA ASP A 134 -17.15 -1.02 -1.60
C ASP A 134 -17.26 -2.28 -0.73
N ILE A 135 -16.11 -2.70 -0.20
CA ILE A 135 -15.95 -3.96 0.55
C ILE A 135 -15.41 -3.73 1.97
N GLY A 136 -15.49 -2.49 2.47
CA GLY A 136 -14.88 -2.12 3.76
C GLY A 136 -13.35 -2.23 3.75
N TRP A 137 -12.73 -2.07 2.57
CA TRP A 137 -11.29 -2.14 2.43
C TRP A 137 -10.62 -0.96 3.15
N SER A 138 -9.55 -1.27 3.88
CA SER A 138 -8.63 -0.30 4.45
C SER A 138 -7.24 -0.88 4.31
N ASP A 139 -6.29 -0.10 3.78
CA ASP A 139 -4.89 -0.48 3.82
C ASP A 139 -4.43 -0.42 5.27
N LEU A 140 -4.29 -1.59 5.91
CA LEU A 140 -3.80 -1.74 7.28
C LEU A 140 -2.32 -1.32 7.45
N GLY A 141 -1.71 -0.73 6.42
CA GLY A 141 -0.34 -0.22 6.44
C GLY A 141 -0.15 1.14 7.14
N THR A 142 -1.21 1.83 7.58
CA THR A 142 -1.10 3.13 8.28
C THR A 142 -1.61 3.06 9.72
N TRP A 143 -1.04 3.90 10.59
CA TRP A 143 -1.51 4.04 11.97
C TRP A 143 -2.91 4.65 11.98
N GLU A 144 -3.21 5.53 11.02
CA GLU A 144 -4.56 6.06 10.82
C GLU A 144 -5.59 4.96 10.56
N SER A 145 -5.28 4.03 9.65
CA SER A 145 -6.15 2.89 9.37
C SER A 145 -6.37 2.03 10.62
N LEU A 146 -5.31 1.81 11.42
CA LEU A 146 -5.41 1.09 12.69
C LEU A 146 -6.37 1.80 13.66
N HIS A 147 -6.29 3.12 13.76
CA HIS A 147 -7.18 3.91 14.64
C HIS A 147 -8.65 3.76 14.23
N GLN A 148 -8.93 3.86 12.93
CA GLN A 148 -10.30 3.80 12.39
C GLN A 148 -10.98 2.43 12.57
N VAL A 149 -10.22 1.34 12.54
CA VAL A 149 -10.76 -0.03 12.67
C VAL A 149 -10.74 -0.56 14.11
N SER A 150 -10.04 0.12 15.02
CA SER A 150 -9.87 -0.33 16.40
C SER A 150 -10.95 0.23 17.32
N THR A 151 -11.20 -0.48 18.42
CA THR A 151 -12.06 0.04 19.49
C THR A 151 -11.31 1.13 20.25
N SER A 152 -11.82 2.35 20.22
CA SER A 152 -11.28 3.47 20.99
C SER A 152 -11.97 3.63 22.36
N ASP A 153 -11.26 4.25 23.30
CA ASP A 153 -11.82 4.72 24.56
C ASP A 153 -12.72 5.98 24.36
N PRO A 154 -13.40 6.50 25.40
CA PRO A 154 -14.24 7.70 25.29
C PRO A 154 -13.52 8.99 24.90
N GLN A 155 -12.19 9.04 24.96
CA GLN A 155 -11.36 10.17 24.55
C GLN A 155 -10.72 9.95 23.17
N GLY A 156 -11.14 8.90 22.45
CA GLY A 156 -10.65 8.56 21.12
C GLY A 156 -9.28 7.88 21.12
N ASN A 157 -8.78 7.39 22.27
CA ASN A 157 -7.51 6.68 22.30
C ASN A 157 -7.69 5.21 21.91
N VAL A 158 -6.77 4.69 21.11
CA VAL A 158 -6.63 3.26 20.81
C VAL A 158 -5.44 2.73 21.58
N VAL A 159 -5.68 1.73 22.44
CA VAL A 159 -4.68 1.21 23.38
C VAL A 159 -4.52 -0.29 23.21
N ASP A 160 -3.29 -0.73 23.01
CA ASP A 160 -2.86 -2.13 23.03
C ASP A 160 -1.58 -2.25 23.86
N GLY A 161 -1.74 -2.63 25.13
CA GLY A 161 -0.65 -2.74 26.12
C GLY A 161 -1.14 -2.43 27.54
N GLU A 162 -0.24 -2.52 28.51
CA GLU A 162 -0.49 -2.14 29.90
C GLU A 162 -0.26 -0.62 30.06
N VAL A 163 -1.32 0.19 29.90
CA VAL A 163 -1.22 1.65 29.78
C VAL A 163 -2.15 2.41 30.73
N MET A 164 -1.63 3.47 31.36
CA MET A 164 -2.41 4.46 32.10
C MET A 164 -2.37 5.83 31.42
N LEU A 165 -3.55 6.40 31.18
CA LEU A 165 -3.72 7.67 30.46
C LEU A 165 -4.24 8.78 31.37
N TYR A 166 -3.66 9.97 31.21
CA TYR A 166 -4.05 11.19 31.93
C TYR A 166 -4.08 12.36 30.96
N ASP A 167 -5.21 13.04 30.79
CA ASP A 167 -5.33 14.16 29.84
C ASP A 167 -4.86 13.82 28.40
N THR A 168 -5.09 12.57 27.98
CA THR A 168 -4.67 12.05 26.66
C THR A 168 -5.88 11.85 25.76
N ARG A 169 -5.79 12.29 24.49
CA ARG A 169 -6.89 12.25 23.51
C ARG A 169 -6.39 11.84 22.13
N GLU A 170 -7.24 11.16 21.35
CA GLU A 170 -7.02 10.85 19.93
C GLU A 170 -5.66 10.18 19.62
N CYS A 171 -5.09 9.46 20.60
CA CYS A 171 -3.78 8.82 20.49
C CYS A 171 -3.88 7.34 20.11
N ILE A 172 -2.81 6.80 19.54
CA ILE A 172 -2.61 5.37 19.31
C ILE A 172 -1.44 4.94 20.16
N ILE A 173 -1.66 3.99 21.08
CA ILE A 173 -0.64 3.55 22.03
C ILE A 173 -0.54 2.03 21.93
N LYS A 174 0.57 1.56 21.37
CA LYS A 174 0.84 0.14 21.16
C LYS A 174 2.19 -0.22 21.75
N THR A 175 2.18 -0.91 22.88
CA THR A 175 3.40 -1.26 23.61
C THR A 175 3.32 -2.70 24.13
N PRO A 176 4.45 -3.38 24.37
CA PRO A 176 4.46 -4.69 25.01
C PRO A 176 3.68 -4.69 26.33
N HIS A 177 2.96 -5.78 26.62
CA HIS A 177 2.11 -5.92 27.81
C HIS A 177 2.93 -6.12 29.09
N GLU A 178 4.22 -6.43 28.97
CA GLU A 178 5.13 -6.69 30.09
C GLU A 178 5.60 -5.41 30.81
N ARG A 179 5.28 -4.23 30.27
CA ARG A 179 5.71 -2.94 30.79
C ARG A 179 4.54 -1.99 30.94
N LEU A 180 4.39 -1.44 32.15
CA LEU A 180 3.47 -0.34 32.41
C LEU A 180 3.96 0.95 31.74
N VAL A 181 3.12 1.53 30.88
CA VAL A 181 3.34 2.81 30.23
C VAL A 181 2.38 3.85 30.78
N ILE A 182 2.89 5.00 31.20
CA ILE A 182 2.08 6.10 31.73
C ILE A 182 2.22 7.28 30.77
N VAL A 183 1.11 7.72 30.18
CA VAL A 183 1.07 8.81 29.21
C VAL A 183 0.21 9.93 29.75
N GLN A 184 0.76 11.15 29.74
CA GLN A 184 0.05 12.35 30.17
C GLN A 184 0.13 13.48 29.15
N GLY A 185 -1.01 14.09 28.84
CA GLY A 185 -1.08 15.34 28.07
C GLY A 185 -0.81 15.22 26.57
N LEU A 186 -0.84 14.00 26.01
CA LEU A 186 -0.71 13.81 24.56
C LEU A 186 -2.06 13.96 23.85
N ASP A 187 -2.07 14.69 22.74
CA ASP A 187 -3.25 14.86 21.89
C ASP A 187 -2.86 14.58 20.43
N GLY A 188 -3.43 13.53 19.85
CA GLY A 188 -3.14 13.15 18.46
C GLY A 188 -1.73 12.59 18.23
N TYR A 189 -1.21 11.77 19.15
CA TYR A 189 0.11 11.13 19.03
C TYR A 189 0.04 9.62 18.82
N ILE A 190 1.06 9.07 18.17
CA ILE A 190 1.38 7.64 18.12
C ILE A 190 2.49 7.39 19.13
N VAL A 191 2.28 6.41 20.00
CA VAL A 191 3.27 5.84 20.92
C VAL A 191 3.37 4.36 20.60
N ALA A 192 4.45 3.93 19.95
CA ALA A 192 4.62 2.55 19.49
C ALA A 192 5.95 1.99 19.96
N GLU A 193 5.96 0.80 20.56
CA GLU A 193 7.19 0.10 20.95
C GLU A 193 7.28 -1.28 20.27
N HIS A 194 8.41 -1.53 19.61
CA HIS A 194 8.75 -2.83 19.01
C HIS A 194 10.27 -3.04 19.06
N ASP A 195 10.73 -4.26 19.34
CA ASP A 195 12.14 -4.65 19.33
C ASP A 195 13.10 -3.62 19.98
N ASN A 196 12.72 -3.15 21.18
CA ASN A 196 13.48 -2.17 21.98
C ASN A 196 13.63 -0.78 21.32
N VAL A 197 12.75 -0.46 20.38
CA VAL A 197 12.58 0.87 19.80
C VAL A 197 11.25 1.44 20.25
N LEU A 198 11.28 2.61 20.89
CA LEU A 198 10.09 3.39 21.21
C LEU A 198 9.98 4.58 20.25
N LEU A 199 8.91 4.61 19.47
CA LEU A 199 8.52 5.71 18.60
C LEU A 199 7.44 6.55 19.29
N ILE A 200 7.67 7.86 19.34
CA ILE A 200 6.66 8.85 19.75
C ILE A 200 6.61 9.93 18.68
N CYS A 201 5.51 10.01 17.94
CA CYS A 201 5.35 11.01 16.88
C CYS A 201 3.90 11.51 16.78
N GLN A 202 3.70 12.65 16.11
CA GLN A 202 2.36 13.15 15.83
C GLN A 202 1.68 12.23 14.82
N ARG A 203 0.41 11.88 15.08
CA ARG A 203 -0.40 11.01 14.21
C ARG A 203 -0.55 11.61 12.81
N SER A 204 -0.69 12.92 12.70
CA SER A 204 -0.78 13.64 11.42
C SER A 204 0.49 13.54 10.56
N GLU A 205 1.63 13.15 11.14
CA GLU A 205 2.93 13.09 10.49
C GLU A 205 3.41 11.63 10.28
N GLU A 206 2.51 10.65 10.38
CA GLU A 206 2.84 9.22 10.33
C GLU A 206 3.64 8.79 9.08
N GLN A 207 3.46 9.47 7.94
CA GLN A 207 4.18 9.18 6.70
C GLN A 207 5.70 9.37 6.83
N ARG A 208 6.14 10.25 7.75
CA ARG A 208 7.55 10.52 8.03
C ARG A 208 8.24 9.44 8.84
N VAL A 209 7.49 8.45 9.35
CA VAL A 209 8.09 7.30 10.07
C VAL A 209 9.09 6.56 9.19
N LYS A 210 8.85 6.47 7.87
CA LYS A 210 9.80 5.89 6.91
C LYS A 210 11.13 6.63 6.89
N ASP A 211 11.09 7.96 6.94
CA ASP A 211 12.29 8.81 7.01
C ASP A 211 13.06 8.54 8.31
N PHE A 212 12.35 8.41 9.44
CA PHE A 212 12.96 8.13 10.74
C PHE A 212 13.64 6.77 10.76
N VAL A 213 13.02 5.73 10.18
CA VAL A 213 13.61 4.39 10.07
C VAL A 213 14.87 4.42 9.19
N ALA A 214 14.83 5.12 8.04
CA ALA A 214 16.00 5.28 7.18
C ALA A 214 17.16 6.00 7.93
N ASP A 215 16.85 7.05 8.67
CA ASP A 215 17.80 7.80 9.48
C ASP A 215 18.42 6.97 10.60
N VAL A 216 17.62 6.16 11.29
CA VAL A 216 18.08 5.24 12.34
C VAL A 216 19.03 4.20 11.75
N LYS A 217 18.68 3.59 10.61
CA LYS A 217 19.56 2.63 9.92
C LYS A 217 20.90 3.26 9.56
N ALA A 218 20.89 4.50 9.05
CA ALA A 218 22.11 5.22 8.70
C ALA A 218 22.99 5.58 9.92
N LYS A 219 22.37 5.97 11.05
CA LYS A 219 23.10 6.48 12.23
C LYS A 219 23.44 5.40 13.27
N LYS A 220 22.66 4.32 13.33
CA LYS A 220 22.69 3.31 14.41
C LYS A 220 22.84 1.87 13.90
N GLY A 221 22.78 1.64 12.58
CA GLY A 221 22.91 0.32 11.97
C GLY A 221 21.57 -0.45 11.88
N SER A 222 21.63 -1.69 11.38
CA SER A 222 20.47 -2.51 11.01
C SER A 222 19.78 -3.25 12.16
N GLY A 223 20.15 -2.97 13.42
CA GLY A 223 19.58 -3.62 14.60
C GLY A 223 18.25 -3.03 15.09
N TYR A 224 17.70 -2.05 14.37
CA TYR A 224 16.51 -1.29 14.73
C TYR A 224 15.62 -1.20 13.48
N ASN A 225 14.63 -2.09 13.36
CA ASN A 225 13.69 -2.18 12.23
C ASN A 225 12.29 -1.79 12.65
#